data_AF-A0A927C4E2-F1
#
_entry.id   AF-A0A927C4E2-F1
#
_cell.length_a   1.000
_cell.length_b   1.000
_cell.length_c   1.000
_cell.angle_alpha   90.00
_cell.angle_beta   90.00
_cell.angle_gamma   90.00
#
_symmetry.space_group_name_H-M   'P 1'
#
loop_
_entity.id
_entity.type
_entity.pdbx_description
1 polymer ?
#
loop_
_entity_poly.entity_id
_entity_poly.type
_entity_poly.pdbx_seq_one_letter_code
_entity_poly.pdbx_strand_id
1 'polypeptide(L)'
;MTKRFGKCSAEDLKGLLVFQHESIQMETEMAATLSGKLDTEMPRPFSWLKIYNSTFFELVSICVSLFNLESKVIEFANSGDPQKALSDWGASDETIPEVGESARPYALAALQAIFRTFKSIRYYGYSLDTFVSSYSKTSDDKILFKMLRVDKSLLAHPNLERRIAIAEAEGDAGFFKKLASAINGQPSQKLLEYPELRLCLVALHQEDALESLNEEKAYQLFCVDLAIYPHDGDAARSLWKFIERWKKNYPT
;
A
#
# COMPACT_ATOMS: atom_id res chain seq x y z
N MET A 1 -3.44 1.75 -26.50
CA MET A 1 -4.43 2.78 -26.09
C MET A 1 -3.71 4.11 -25.80
N THR A 2 -4.40 5.26 -25.75
CA THR A 2 -3.74 6.56 -25.45
C THR A 2 -3.46 6.69 -23.95
N LYS A 3 -2.19 6.68 -23.55
CA LYS A 3 -1.75 6.96 -22.17
C LYS A 3 -1.89 8.46 -21.89
N ARG A 4 -2.86 8.84 -21.07
CA ARG A 4 -3.22 10.24 -20.79
C ARG A 4 -2.66 10.75 -19.46
N PHE A 5 -2.17 9.85 -18.60
CA PHE A 5 -1.74 10.16 -17.22
C PHE A 5 -0.34 9.58 -16.97
N GLY A 6 0.67 10.18 -17.59
CA GLY A 6 2.04 9.65 -17.58
C GLY A 6 2.12 8.32 -18.33
N LYS A 7 2.58 7.26 -17.66
CA LYS A 7 2.63 5.91 -18.24
C LYS A 7 1.34 5.11 -18.07
N CYS A 8 0.35 5.65 -17.37
CA CYS A 8 -0.91 5.00 -17.08
C CYS A 8 -2.04 5.47 -18.01
N SER A 9 -2.88 4.52 -18.39
CA SER A 9 -4.22 4.73 -18.96
C SER A 9 -5.29 4.65 -17.86
N ALA A 10 -6.52 5.08 -18.17
CA ALA A 10 -7.65 4.86 -17.25
C ALA A 10 -7.93 3.36 -17.05
N GLU A 11 -7.69 2.53 -18.06
CA GLU A 11 -7.85 1.08 -17.98
C GLU A 11 -6.83 0.44 -17.03
N ASP A 12 -5.58 0.91 -17.07
CA ASP A 12 -4.52 0.45 -16.16
C ASP A 12 -4.91 0.74 -14.70
N LEU A 13 -5.50 1.92 -14.46
CA LEU A 13 -6.00 2.29 -13.13
C LEU A 13 -7.20 1.44 -12.71
N LYS A 14 -8.10 1.05 -13.62
CA LYS A 14 -9.18 0.08 -13.31
C LYS A 14 -8.62 -1.28 -12.92
N GLY A 15 -7.62 -1.78 -13.64
CA GLY A 15 -6.93 -3.02 -13.30
C GLY A 15 -6.35 -2.98 -11.88
N LEU A 16 -5.75 -1.85 -11.50
CA LEU A 16 -5.25 -1.63 -10.14
C LEU A 16 -6.37 -1.66 -9.07
N LEU A 17 -7.57 -1.15 -9.39
CA LEU A 17 -8.71 -1.19 -8.48
C LEU A 17 -9.25 -2.61 -8.31
N VAL A 18 -9.33 -3.39 -9.39
CA VAL A 18 -9.69 -4.82 -9.34
C VAL A 18 -8.72 -5.57 -8.44
N PHE A 19 -7.41 -5.40 -8.67
CA PHE A 19 -6.38 -6.01 -7.84
C PHE A 19 -6.48 -5.60 -6.37
N GLN A 20 -6.83 -4.34 -6.07
CA GLN A 20 -7.05 -3.91 -4.70
C GLN A 20 -8.18 -4.70 -4.02
N HIS A 21 -9.32 -4.88 -4.70
CA HIS A 21 -10.44 -5.63 -4.15
C HIS A 21 -10.09 -7.10 -3.90
N GLU A 22 -9.42 -7.73 -4.85
CA GLU A 22 -8.94 -9.11 -4.73
C GLU A 22 -7.93 -9.24 -3.57
N SER A 23 -7.01 -8.29 -3.42
CA SER A 23 -6.01 -8.31 -2.34
C SER A 23 -6.65 -8.30 -0.94
N ILE A 24 -7.82 -7.69 -0.77
CA ILE A 24 -8.55 -7.67 0.51
C ILE A 24 -9.14 -9.06 0.81
N GLN A 25 -9.66 -9.74 -0.21
CA GLN A 25 -10.15 -11.11 -0.09
C GLN A 25 -8.99 -12.06 0.21
N MET A 26 -7.90 -11.96 -0.55
CA MET A 26 -6.68 -12.74 -0.32
C MET A 26 -6.10 -12.53 1.08
N GLU A 27 -6.08 -11.31 1.61
CA GLU A 27 -5.65 -11.05 2.99
C GLU A 27 -6.51 -11.83 4.00
N THR A 28 -7.83 -11.83 3.79
CA THR A 28 -8.80 -12.50 4.67
C THR A 28 -8.64 -14.02 4.62
N GLU A 29 -8.53 -14.58 3.42
CA GLU A 29 -8.33 -16.02 3.19
C GLU A 29 -6.99 -16.51 3.72
N MET A 30 -5.92 -15.74 3.49
CA MET A 30 -4.60 -16.04 4.03
C MET A 30 -4.62 -16.01 5.56
N ALA A 31 -5.26 -15.01 6.18
CA ALA A 31 -5.40 -14.95 7.63
C ALA A 31 -6.16 -16.16 8.21
N ALA A 32 -7.23 -16.59 7.53
CA ALA A 32 -7.98 -17.78 7.93
C ALA A 32 -7.15 -19.06 7.78
N THR A 33 -6.43 -19.20 6.67
CA THR A 33 -5.60 -20.38 6.35
C THR A 33 -4.42 -20.54 7.29
N LEU A 34 -3.77 -19.44 7.65
CA LEU A 34 -2.57 -19.39 8.50
C LEU A 34 -2.89 -19.29 10.00
N SER A 35 -4.16 -19.17 10.38
CA SER A 35 -4.57 -19.06 11.77
C SER A 35 -4.03 -20.23 12.59
N GLY A 36 -3.22 -19.95 13.61
CA GLY A 36 -2.57 -20.94 14.46
C GLY A 36 -1.37 -21.67 13.83
N LYS A 37 -0.98 -21.35 12.58
CA LYS A 37 0.11 -22.01 11.84
C LYS A 37 1.29 -21.11 11.55
N LEU A 38 1.19 -19.80 11.83
CA LEU A 38 2.23 -18.82 11.49
C LEU A 38 3.61 -19.18 12.07
N ASP A 39 3.71 -19.70 13.29
CA ASP A 39 5.01 -20.10 13.87
C ASP A 39 5.68 -21.26 13.09
N THR A 40 4.90 -22.11 12.43
CA THR A 40 5.40 -23.22 11.61
C THR A 40 5.69 -22.77 10.18
N GLU A 41 4.80 -21.99 9.57
CA GLU A 41 4.94 -21.51 8.19
C GLU A 41 5.96 -20.36 8.05
N MET A 42 6.25 -19.66 9.15
CA MET A 42 7.23 -18.58 9.22
C MET A 42 8.17 -18.77 10.43
N PRO A 43 9.10 -19.74 10.36
CA PRO A 43 9.99 -20.04 11.47
C PRO A 43 10.94 -18.87 11.76
N ARG A 44 11.40 -18.78 13.02
CA ARG A 44 12.39 -17.77 13.44
C ARG A 44 13.68 -17.88 12.61
N PRO A 45 14.38 -16.76 12.33
CA PRO A 45 14.14 -15.41 12.84
C PRO A 45 13.29 -14.52 11.90
N PHE A 46 12.34 -15.13 11.19
CA PHE A 46 11.67 -14.46 10.10
C PHE A 46 10.68 -13.36 10.54
N SER A 47 10.68 -12.22 9.82
CA SER A 47 9.82 -11.06 10.09
C SER A 47 9.69 -10.19 8.84
N TRP A 48 8.45 -9.79 8.49
CA TRP A 48 8.18 -8.89 7.37
C TRP A 48 8.61 -7.44 7.63
N LEU A 49 8.93 -7.09 8.88
CA LEU A 49 9.36 -5.73 9.25
C LEU A 49 10.59 -5.25 8.48
N LYS A 50 11.48 -6.18 8.12
CA LYS A 50 12.68 -5.87 7.34
C LYS A 50 12.33 -5.32 5.95
N ILE A 51 11.15 -5.67 5.43
CA ILE A 51 10.70 -5.30 4.09
C ILE A 51 10.07 -3.91 4.07
N TYR A 52 9.66 -3.34 5.22
CA TYR A 52 9.06 -2.00 5.26
C TYR A 52 10.03 -0.85 4.95
N ASN A 53 11.33 -1.13 4.84
CA ASN A 53 12.30 -0.17 4.35
C ASN A 53 12.42 -0.18 2.81
N SER A 54 11.85 -1.19 2.15
CA SER A 54 11.75 -1.25 0.69
C SER A 54 10.62 -0.34 0.22
N THR A 55 10.86 0.37 -0.88
CA THR A 55 9.81 1.09 -1.59
C THR A 55 8.71 0.14 -2.05
N PHE A 56 7.51 0.67 -2.32
CA PHE A 56 6.40 -0.14 -2.82
C PHE A 56 6.76 -0.97 -4.06
N PHE A 57 7.54 -0.42 -5.01
CA PHE A 57 7.96 -1.16 -6.20
C PHE A 57 9.00 -2.23 -5.90
N GLU A 58 9.94 -1.98 -5.01
CA GLU A 58 10.88 -3.00 -4.56
C GLU A 58 10.13 -4.15 -3.88
N LEU A 59 9.11 -3.85 -3.08
CA LEU A 59 8.24 -4.85 -2.46
C LEU A 59 7.45 -5.67 -3.50
N VAL A 60 6.92 -5.03 -4.54
CA VAL A 60 6.28 -5.73 -5.68
C VAL A 60 7.31 -6.61 -6.41
N SER A 61 8.53 -6.12 -6.59
CA SER A 61 9.61 -6.86 -7.28
C SER A 61 10.07 -8.08 -6.48
N ILE A 62 10.13 -7.95 -5.15
CA ILE A 62 10.35 -9.07 -4.23
C ILE A 62 9.27 -10.13 -4.41
N CYS A 63 8.00 -9.73 -4.50
CA CYS A 63 6.92 -10.68 -4.75
C CYS A 63 7.07 -11.36 -6.11
N VAL A 64 7.29 -10.61 -7.19
CA VAL A 64 7.52 -11.17 -8.53
C VAL A 64 8.57 -12.28 -8.49
N SER A 65 9.69 -12.05 -7.79
CA SER A 65 10.74 -13.06 -7.71
C SER A 65 10.37 -14.26 -6.84
N LEU A 66 9.74 -14.03 -5.69
CA LEU A 66 9.33 -15.12 -4.79
C LEU A 66 8.25 -16.03 -5.37
N PHE A 67 7.41 -15.50 -6.27
CA PHE A 67 6.36 -16.25 -6.97
C PHE A 67 6.82 -16.81 -8.33
N ASN A 68 8.12 -16.73 -8.65
CA ASN A 68 8.70 -17.17 -9.93
C ASN A 68 8.00 -16.55 -11.16
N LEU A 69 7.63 -15.27 -11.07
CA LEU A 69 6.90 -14.53 -12.09
C LEU A 69 7.81 -13.72 -13.01
N GLU A 70 9.14 -13.85 -12.92
CA GLU A 70 10.09 -13.06 -13.71
C GLU A 70 9.90 -13.27 -15.21
N SER A 71 9.68 -14.52 -15.64
CA SER A 71 9.43 -14.86 -17.05
C SER A 71 8.17 -14.16 -17.58
N LYS A 72 7.11 -14.11 -16.77
CA LYS A 72 5.87 -13.40 -17.10
C LYS A 72 6.07 -11.89 -17.17
N VAL A 73 6.82 -11.31 -16.23
CA VAL A 73 7.15 -9.88 -16.29
C VAL A 73 7.97 -9.54 -17.54
N ILE A 74 8.92 -10.39 -17.94
CA ILE A 74 9.68 -10.23 -19.19
C ILE A 74 8.76 -10.37 -20.42
N GLU A 75 7.84 -11.34 -20.40
CA GLU A 75 6.83 -11.51 -21.47
C GLU A 75 5.99 -10.24 -21.62
N PHE A 76 5.44 -9.71 -20.51
CA PHE A 76 4.63 -8.49 -20.53
C PHE A 76 5.43 -7.29 -21.01
N ALA A 77 6.67 -7.12 -20.52
CA ALA A 77 7.55 -6.03 -20.91
C ALA A 77 7.88 -6.02 -22.41
N ASN A 78 7.92 -7.19 -23.05
CA ASN A 78 8.17 -7.34 -24.49
C ASN A 78 6.89 -7.30 -25.35
N SER A 79 5.70 -7.21 -24.72
CA SER A 79 4.44 -7.09 -25.44
C SER A 79 4.24 -5.68 -26.00
N GLY A 80 3.33 -5.53 -26.97
CA GLY A 80 3.00 -4.22 -27.55
C GLY A 80 2.30 -3.26 -26.58
N ASP A 81 1.71 -3.77 -25.49
CA ASP A 81 1.05 -3.00 -24.44
C ASP A 81 1.21 -3.73 -23.08
N PRO A 82 2.34 -3.53 -22.36
CA PRO A 82 2.66 -4.28 -21.14
C PRO A 82 1.61 -4.21 -20.04
N GLN A 83 0.95 -3.06 -19.89
CA GLN A 83 -0.10 -2.86 -18.90
C GLN A 83 -1.35 -3.68 -19.23
N LYS A 84 -1.72 -3.73 -20.52
CA LYS A 84 -2.81 -4.60 -20.98
C LYS A 84 -2.46 -6.07 -20.80
N ALA A 85 -1.24 -6.49 -21.14
CA ALA A 85 -0.81 -7.88 -20.96
C ALA A 85 -0.89 -8.33 -19.50
N LEU A 86 -0.44 -7.48 -18.57
CA LEU A 86 -0.57 -7.73 -17.13
C LEU A 86 -2.04 -7.83 -16.68
N SER A 87 -2.90 -6.92 -17.18
CA SER A 87 -4.33 -6.89 -16.81
C SER A 87 -5.07 -8.11 -17.35
N ASP A 88 -4.82 -8.47 -18.61
CA ASP A 88 -5.41 -9.65 -19.24
C ASP A 88 -4.95 -10.94 -18.54
N TRP A 89 -3.69 -11.00 -18.09
CA TRP A 89 -3.18 -12.11 -17.28
C TRP A 89 -3.84 -12.19 -15.91
N GLY A 90 -3.99 -11.06 -15.21
CA GLY A 90 -4.67 -11.00 -13.92
C GLY A 90 -6.15 -11.42 -13.97
N ALA A 91 -6.81 -11.22 -15.12
CA ALA A 91 -8.19 -11.67 -15.36
C ALA A 91 -8.29 -13.10 -15.90
N SER A 92 -7.16 -13.77 -16.14
CA SER A 92 -7.13 -15.14 -16.66
C SER A 92 -7.19 -16.18 -15.54
N ASP A 93 -7.63 -17.39 -15.86
CA ASP A 93 -7.57 -18.54 -14.95
C ASP A 93 -6.15 -19.16 -14.88
N GLU A 94 -5.11 -18.44 -15.34
CA GLU A 94 -3.74 -18.95 -15.30
C GLU A 94 -3.24 -19.07 -13.85
N THR A 95 -2.78 -20.26 -13.47
CA THR A 95 -2.30 -20.54 -12.12
C THR A 95 -0.94 -19.89 -11.88
N ILE A 96 -0.81 -19.18 -10.76
CA ILE A 96 0.50 -18.70 -10.28
C ILE A 96 1.38 -19.92 -9.95
N PRO A 97 2.66 -19.94 -10.37
CA PRO A 97 3.59 -21.02 -10.03
C PRO A 97 3.65 -21.27 -8.53
N GLU A 98 3.79 -22.54 -8.13
CA GLU A 98 3.93 -22.88 -6.72
C GLU A 98 5.23 -22.30 -6.15
N VAL A 99 5.14 -21.66 -4.99
CA VAL A 99 6.30 -21.16 -4.26
C VAL A 99 6.99 -22.36 -3.62
N GLY A 100 8.28 -22.57 -3.94
CA GLY A 100 9.08 -23.63 -3.32
C GLY A 100 9.12 -23.53 -1.79
N GLU A 101 9.20 -24.66 -1.10
CA GLU A 101 9.11 -24.73 0.37
C GLU A 101 10.10 -23.80 1.09
N SER A 102 11.32 -23.66 0.58
CA SER A 102 12.34 -22.78 1.14
C SER A 102 12.03 -21.28 0.97
N ALA A 103 11.30 -20.92 -0.08
CA ALA A 103 10.89 -19.55 -0.39
C ALA A 103 9.53 -19.19 0.26
N ARG A 104 8.73 -20.19 0.67
CA ARG A 104 7.39 -19.99 1.23
C ARG A 104 7.35 -18.99 2.40
N PRO A 105 8.22 -19.06 3.42
CA PRO A 105 8.21 -18.06 4.50
C PRO A 105 8.40 -16.63 3.95
N TYR A 106 9.33 -16.47 2.99
CA TYR A 106 9.62 -15.19 2.36
C TYR A 106 8.42 -14.63 1.60
N ALA A 107 7.76 -15.48 0.82
CA ALA A 107 6.55 -15.11 0.09
C ALA A 107 5.44 -14.66 1.05
N LEU A 108 5.24 -15.38 2.16
CA LEU A 108 4.25 -15.02 3.17
C LEU A 108 4.52 -13.66 3.82
N ALA A 109 5.77 -13.32 4.18
CA ALA A 109 6.05 -11.97 4.67
C ALA A 109 5.88 -10.90 3.61
N ALA A 110 6.30 -11.17 2.36
CA ALA A 110 6.17 -10.20 1.29
C ALA A 110 4.68 -9.88 1.05
N LEU A 111 3.81 -10.90 1.03
CA LEU A 111 2.37 -10.73 1.00
C LEU A 111 1.84 -9.94 2.20
N GLN A 112 2.25 -10.28 3.43
CA GLN A 112 1.86 -9.52 4.63
C GLN A 112 2.28 -8.04 4.49
N ALA A 113 3.50 -7.77 4.06
CA ALA A 113 3.99 -6.41 3.86
C ALA A 113 3.18 -5.66 2.79
N ILE A 114 2.80 -6.32 1.69
CA ILE A 114 1.92 -5.74 0.66
C ILE A 114 0.55 -5.41 1.24
N PHE A 115 -0.10 -6.36 1.92
CA PHE A 115 -1.45 -6.13 2.46
C PHE A 115 -1.46 -4.99 3.47
N ARG A 116 -0.43 -4.89 4.32
CA ARG A 116 -0.28 -3.79 5.28
C ARG A 116 0.00 -2.47 4.58
N THR A 117 0.75 -2.48 3.48
CA THR A 117 0.96 -1.29 2.64
C THR A 117 -0.34 -0.83 1.99
N PHE A 118 -1.14 -1.73 1.41
CA PHE A 118 -2.46 -1.38 0.89
C PHE A 118 -3.40 -0.88 1.97
N LYS A 119 -3.40 -1.51 3.15
CA LYS A 119 -4.17 -1.01 4.31
C LYS A 119 -3.75 0.42 4.68
N SER A 120 -2.45 0.72 4.68
CA SER A 120 -1.94 2.07 4.93
C SER A 120 -2.44 3.08 3.90
N ILE A 121 -2.39 2.73 2.61
CA ILE A 121 -2.88 3.59 1.52
C ILE A 121 -4.37 3.84 1.65
N ARG A 122 -5.16 2.78 1.91
CA ARG A 122 -6.62 2.89 2.08
C ARG A 122 -7.01 3.83 3.21
N TYR A 123 -6.38 3.70 4.38
CA TYR A 123 -6.74 4.50 5.56
C TYR A 123 -6.09 5.88 5.60
N TYR A 124 -4.86 6.04 5.13
CA TYR A 124 -4.12 7.28 5.31
C TYR A 124 -3.63 7.93 4.03
N GLY A 125 -3.79 7.27 2.88
CA GLY A 125 -3.46 7.82 1.57
C GLY A 125 -2.02 7.59 1.12
N TYR A 126 -1.18 6.93 1.92
CA TYR A 126 0.24 6.76 1.62
C TYR A 126 0.73 5.35 1.99
N SER A 127 1.78 4.89 1.31
CA SER A 127 2.41 3.60 1.56
C SER A 127 3.14 3.55 2.91
N LEU A 128 3.40 2.34 3.42
CA LEU A 128 4.11 2.19 4.69
C LEU A 128 5.56 2.68 4.61
N ASP A 129 6.25 2.43 3.50
CA ASP A 129 7.62 2.90 3.29
C ASP A 129 7.71 4.44 3.32
N THR A 130 6.70 5.12 2.77
CA THR A 130 6.58 6.59 2.85
C THR A 130 6.52 7.06 4.29
N PHE A 131 5.72 6.41 5.14
CA PHE A 131 5.65 6.74 6.56
C PHE A 131 6.93 6.38 7.32
N VAL A 132 7.54 5.23 7.05
CA VAL A 132 8.79 4.80 7.68
C VAL A 132 9.92 5.78 7.35
N SER A 133 10.03 6.18 6.08
CA SER A 133 11.00 7.17 5.60
C SER A 133 10.78 8.53 6.26
N SER A 134 9.55 9.05 6.25
CA SER A 134 9.24 10.36 6.85
C SER A 134 9.44 10.35 8.38
N TYR A 135 9.06 9.27 9.08
CA TYR A 135 9.34 9.13 10.51
C TYR A 135 10.85 9.11 10.79
N SER A 136 11.64 8.40 9.98
CA SER A 136 13.10 8.33 10.16
C SER A 136 13.78 9.70 10.03
N LYS A 137 13.19 10.63 9.25
CA LYS A 137 13.71 11.99 9.08
C LYS A 137 13.21 12.97 10.16
N THR A 138 11.93 12.85 10.54
CA THR A 138 11.24 13.86 11.37
C THR A 138 11.15 13.48 12.85
N SER A 139 11.23 12.19 13.17
CA SER A 139 10.88 11.64 14.49
C SER A 139 9.49 12.07 14.99
N ASP A 140 8.52 12.35 14.09
CA ASP A 140 7.16 12.72 14.47
C ASP A 140 6.37 11.50 14.97
N ASP A 141 6.14 11.44 16.28
CA ASP A 141 5.35 10.40 16.94
C ASP A 141 3.94 10.22 16.33
N LYS A 142 3.34 11.26 15.71
CA LYS A 142 2.05 11.11 15.02
C LYS A 142 2.14 10.15 13.84
N ILE A 143 3.25 10.15 13.11
CA ILE A 143 3.48 9.22 11.99
C ILE A 143 3.65 7.81 12.55
N LEU A 144 4.48 7.65 13.59
CA LEU A 144 4.65 6.39 14.32
C LEU A 144 3.30 5.79 14.74
N PHE A 145 2.43 6.58 15.37
CA PHE A 145 1.12 6.07 15.81
C PHE A 145 0.17 5.75 14.65
N LYS A 146 0.31 6.36 13.47
CA LYS A 146 -0.46 5.95 12.28
C LYS A 146 0.00 4.58 11.79
N MET A 147 1.31 4.38 11.69
CA MET A 147 1.90 3.11 11.25
C MET A 147 1.52 1.97 12.20
N LEU A 148 1.60 2.17 13.53
CA LEU A 148 1.21 1.14 14.52
C LEU A 148 -0.26 0.72 14.46
N ARG A 149 -1.16 1.63 14.05
CA ARG A 149 -2.57 1.29 13.83
C ARG A 149 -2.76 0.42 12.58
N VAL A 150 -1.87 0.52 11.60
CA VAL A 150 -1.88 -0.35 10.42
C VAL A 150 -1.33 -1.72 10.79
N ASP A 151 -0.15 -1.74 11.39
CA ASP A 151 0.60 -2.93 11.76
C ASP A 151 1.26 -2.78 13.14
N LYS A 152 0.85 -3.62 14.10
CA LYS A 152 1.38 -3.60 15.47
C LYS A 152 2.76 -4.24 15.58
N SER A 153 3.15 -5.08 14.62
CA SER A 153 4.47 -5.72 14.63
C SER A 153 5.60 -4.69 14.53
N LEU A 154 5.32 -3.49 13.99
CA LEU A 154 6.25 -2.37 13.93
C LEU A 154 6.83 -1.95 15.29
N LEU A 155 6.25 -2.40 16.41
CA LEU A 155 6.89 -2.27 17.73
C LEU A 155 8.33 -2.81 17.78
N ALA A 156 8.64 -3.83 17.00
CA ALA A 156 9.99 -4.40 16.87
C ALA A 156 10.81 -3.76 15.72
N HIS A 157 10.36 -2.65 15.15
CA HIS A 157 11.13 -1.92 14.15
C HIS A 157 12.21 -1.08 14.85
N PRO A 158 13.48 -1.08 14.40
CA PRO A 158 14.60 -0.45 15.12
C PRO A 158 14.36 1.03 15.49
N ASN A 159 13.76 1.81 14.59
CA ASN A 159 13.46 3.23 14.84
C ASN A 159 12.39 3.43 15.93
N LEU A 160 11.45 2.49 16.07
CA LEU A 160 10.43 2.50 17.11
C LEU A 160 10.99 2.00 18.44
N GLU A 161 11.75 0.92 18.43
CA GLU A 161 12.43 0.39 19.62
C GLU A 161 13.29 1.48 20.28
N ARG A 162 14.09 2.20 19.48
CA ARG A 162 14.90 3.32 19.96
C ARG A 162 14.05 4.43 20.61
N ARG A 163 12.93 4.81 19.97
CA ARG A 163 12.05 5.86 20.50
C ARG A 163 11.38 5.45 21.81
N ILE A 164 10.96 4.19 21.93
CA ILE A 164 10.40 3.60 23.15
C ILE A 164 11.44 3.62 24.27
N ALA A 165 12.67 3.21 24.00
CA ALA A 165 13.75 3.22 24.98
C ALA A 165 14.05 4.63 25.51
N ILE A 166 14.04 5.64 24.63
CA ILE A 166 14.20 7.04 25.02
C ILE A 166 13.01 7.50 25.88
N ALA A 167 11.77 7.20 25.47
CA ALA A 167 10.57 7.57 26.24
C ALA A 167 10.60 6.99 27.66
N GLU A 168 11.05 5.74 27.80
CA GLU A 168 11.20 5.08 29.10
C GLU A 168 12.25 5.80 29.96
N ALA A 169 13.43 6.04 29.41
CA ALA A 169 14.52 6.72 30.11
C ALA A 169 14.14 8.14 30.56
N GLU A 170 13.30 8.82 29.79
CA GLU A 170 12.82 10.19 30.08
C GLU A 170 11.55 10.21 30.95
N GLY A 171 10.92 9.07 31.22
CA GLY A 171 9.65 9.01 31.95
C GLY A 171 8.49 9.66 31.19
N ASP A 172 8.49 9.60 29.85
CA ASP A 172 7.47 10.20 28.98
C ASP A 172 6.15 9.42 29.02
N ALA A 173 5.41 9.56 30.11
CA ALA A 173 4.10 8.95 30.32
C ALA A 173 3.07 9.35 29.23
N GLY A 174 3.24 10.53 28.64
CA GLY A 174 2.39 11.04 27.56
C GLY A 174 2.55 10.23 26.28
N PHE A 175 3.79 9.88 25.93
CA PHE A 175 4.09 8.97 24.84
C PHE A 175 3.48 7.59 25.08
N PHE A 176 3.71 6.97 26.24
CA PHE A 176 3.18 5.63 26.53
C PHE A 176 1.66 5.56 26.49
N LYS A 177 0.97 6.60 26.97
CA LYS A 177 -0.50 6.70 26.84
C LYS A 177 -0.95 6.68 25.37
N LYS A 178 -0.26 7.44 24.50
CA LYS A 178 -0.57 7.48 23.07
C LYS A 178 -0.16 6.19 22.36
N LEU A 179 0.95 5.58 22.75
CA LEU A 179 1.42 4.29 22.25
C LEU A 179 0.41 3.19 22.55
N ALA A 180 -0.04 3.06 23.80
CA ALA A 180 -1.08 2.12 24.20
C ALA A 180 -2.38 2.33 23.40
N SER A 181 -2.78 3.60 23.19
CA SER A 181 -3.93 3.93 22.34
C SER A 181 -3.73 3.53 20.87
N ALA A 182 -2.52 3.66 20.32
CA ALA A 182 -2.22 3.26 18.95
C ALA A 182 -2.21 1.73 18.77
N ILE A 183 -1.65 1.00 19.74
CA ILE A 183 -1.61 -0.47 19.73
C ILE A 183 -3.00 -1.06 19.89
N ASN A 184 -3.82 -0.55 20.80
CA ASN A 184 -5.15 -1.09 21.04
C ASN A 184 -6.18 -0.60 19.99
N GLY A 185 -5.87 0.51 19.31
CA GLY A 185 -6.73 1.09 18.29
C GLY A 185 -6.56 0.46 16.91
N GLN A 186 -7.61 0.59 16.10
CA GLN A 186 -7.53 0.46 14.65
C GLN A 186 -7.64 1.85 14.02
N PRO A 187 -7.25 2.04 12.74
CA PRO A 187 -7.54 3.26 12.02
C PRO A 187 -9.06 3.49 12.01
N SER A 188 -9.48 4.75 12.10
CA SER A 188 -10.92 5.08 12.13
C SER A 188 -11.59 4.69 10.82
N GLN A 189 -12.78 4.09 10.88
CA GLN A 189 -13.58 3.78 9.69
C GLN A 189 -13.95 5.03 8.88
N LYS A 190 -14.06 6.21 9.53
CA LYS A 190 -14.27 7.49 8.85
C LYS A 190 -13.14 7.83 7.87
N LEU A 191 -11.96 7.27 8.09
CA LEU A 191 -10.84 7.46 7.19
C LEU A 191 -10.97 6.62 5.91
N LEU A 192 -11.88 5.66 5.79
CA LEU A 192 -12.10 4.90 4.56
C LEU A 192 -12.91 5.66 3.51
N GLU A 193 -13.00 6.98 3.61
CA GLU A 193 -13.60 7.81 2.57
C GLU A 193 -12.69 7.81 1.31
N TYR A 194 -13.19 7.23 0.22
CA TYR A 194 -12.51 7.10 -1.08
C TYR A 194 -11.15 6.35 -1.03
N PRO A 195 -11.14 5.06 -0.63
CA PRO A 195 -9.90 4.28 -0.51
C PRO A 195 -9.28 3.98 -1.88
N GLU A 196 -10.12 3.78 -2.89
CA GLU A 196 -9.74 3.54 -4.29
C GLU A 196 -9.07 4.77 -4.90
N LEU A 197 -9.66 5.96 -4.70
CA LEU A 197 -9.08 7.23 -5.14
C LEU A 197 -7.65 7.38 -4.61
N ARG A 198 -7.43 7.09 -3.33
CA ARG A 198 -6.08 7.19 -2.72
C ARG A 198 -5.07 6.23 -3.35
N LEU A 199 -5.50 5.01 -3.70
CA LEU A 199 -4.63 4.07 -4.39
C LEU A 199 -4.24 4.61 -5.77
N CYS A 200 -5.19 5.13 -6.54
CA CYS A 200 -4.89 5.76 -7.81
C CYS A 200 -3.96 6.98 -7.65
N LEU A 201 -4.13 7.79 -6.60
CA LEU A 201 -3.25 8.94 -6.34
C LEU A 201 -1.81 8.50 -6.04
N VAL A 202 -1.62 7.40 -5.28
CA VAL A 202 -0.29 6.82 -5.06
C VAL A 202 0.33 6.36 -6.38
N ALA A 203 -0.41 5.63 -7.21
CA ALA A 203 0.09 5.16 -8.50
C ALA A 203 0.45 6.33 -9.44
N LEU A 204 -0.40 7.35 -9.51
CA LEU A 204 -0.14 8.54 -10.33
C LEU A 204 1.03 9.38 -9.79
N HIS A 205 1.22 9.45 -8.47
CA HIS A 205 2.36 10.13 -7.88
C HIS A 205 3.68 9.42 -8.23
N GLN A 206 3.67 8.10 -8.15
CA GLN A 206 4.82 7.25 -8.46
C GLN A 206 5.26 7.31 -9.93
N GLU A 207 4.34 7.57 -10.85
CA GLU A 207 4.65 7.77 -12.28
C GLU A 207 4.86 9.23 -12.67
N ASP A 208 5.06 10.13 -11.70
CA ASP A 208 5.17 11.59 -11.88
C ASP A 208 3.99 12.21 -12.66
N ALA A 209 2.87 11.51 -12.75
CA ALA A 209 1.70 11.89 -13.51
C ALA A 209 0.77 12.83 -12.74
N LEU A 210 0.90 12.85 -11.40
CA LEU A 210 0.00 13.61 -10.53
C LEU A 210 0.12 15.13 -10.71
N GLU A 211 1.28 15.64 -11.10
CA GLU A 211 1.47 17.07 -11.41
C GLU A 211 0.86 17.49 -12.75
N SER A 212 0.54 16.53 -13.62
CA SER A 212 -0.09 16.80 -14.92
C SER A 212 -1.63 16.91 -14.86
N LEU A 213 -2.22 16.55 -13.72
CA LEU A 213 -3.65 16.69 -13.47
C LEU A 213 -4.02 18.16 -13.24
N ASN A 214 -5.20 18.52 -13.73
CA ASN A 214 -5.92 19.72 -13.34
C ASN A 214 -7.34 19.31 -12.91
N GLU A 215 -8.15 20.26 -12.44
CA GLU A 215 -9.51 19.98 -11.95
C GLU A 215 -10.37 19.22 -12.97
N GLU A 216 -10.35 19.64 -14.24
CA GLU A 216 -11.11 19.00 -15.32
C GLU A 216 -10.65 17.56 -15.59
N LYS A 217 -9.34 17.34 -15.73
CA LYS A 217 -8.77 16.00 -15.96
C LYS A 217 -9.01 15.07 -14.78
N ALA A 218 -8.91 15.59 -13.55
CA ALA A 218 -9.18 14.83 -12.34
C ALA A 218 -10.65 14.41 -12.28
N TYR A 219 -11.57 15.34 -12.57
CA TYR A 219 -13.00 15.04 -12.64
C TYR A 219 -13.30 13.98 -13.71
N GLN A 220 -12.78 14.15 -14.93
CA GLN A 220 -12.98 13.18 -16.00
C GLN A 220 -12.46 11.80 -15.59
N LEU A 221 -11.26 11.73 -15.00
CA LEU A 221 -10.69 10.44 -14.59
C LEU A 221 -11.47 9.80 -13.43
N PHE A 222 -11.66 10.50 -12.32
CA PHE A 222 -12.13 9.89 -11.07
C PHE A 222 -13.65 9.84 -10.93
N CYS A 223 -14.38 10.79 -11.52
CA CYS A 223 -15.84 10.82 -11.45
C CYS A 223 -16.47 10.11 -12.66
N VAL A 224 -15.88 10.21 -13.85
CA VAL A 224 -16.49 9.69 -15.09
C VAL A 224 -15.86 8.36 -15.52
N ASP A 225 -14.55 8.31 -15.74
CA ASP A 225 -13.90 7.13 -16.33
C ASP A 225 -13.80 5.97 -15.33
N LEU A 226 -13.44 6.26 -14.08
CA LEU A 226 -13.28 5.27 -12.99
C LEU A 226 -14.51 5.17 -12.08
N ALA A 227 -15.34 6.22 -12.01
CA ALA A 227 -16.51 6.30 -11.14
C ALA A 227 -16.25 5.96 -9.65
N ILE A 228 -15.06 6.33 -9.13
CA ILE A 228 -14.63 6.09 -7.74
C ILE A 228 -14.81 7.31 -6.82
N TYR A 229 -15.35 8.40 -7.36
CA TYR A 229 -15.71 9.62 -6.65
C TYR A 229 -17.10 10.09 -7.10
N PRO A 230 -17.92 10.71 -6.23
CA PRO A 230 -19.26 11.18 -6.58
C PRO A 230 -19.29 12.05 -7.84
N HIS A 231 -20.37 11.92 -8.60
CA HIS A 231 -20.66 12.70 -9.81
C HIS A 231 -21.88 13.60 -9.57
N ASP A 232 -21.81 14.46 -8.55
CA ASP A 232 -22.90 15.35 -8.15
C ASP A 232 -22.41 16.78 -7.84
N GLY A 233 -23.29 17.76 -8.03
CA GLY A 233 -23.07 19.17 -7.65
C GLY A 233 -21.67 19.72 -7.96
N ASP A 234 -20.92 20.05 -6.91
CA ASP A 234 -19.57 20.63 -6.94
C ASP A 234 -18.44 19.56 -6.92
N ALA A 235 -18.70 18.32 -7.38
CA ALA A 235 -17.77 17.19 -7.31
C ALA A 235 -16.38 17.48 -7.86
N ALA A 236 -16.27 18.21 -8.99
CA ALA A 236 -14.98 18.58 -9.58
C ALA A 236 -14.12 19.38 -8.58
N ARG A 237 -14.72 20.39 -7.95
CA ARG A 237 -14.04 21.28 -6.99
C ARG A 237 -13.73 20.56 -5.68
N SER A 238 -14.63 19.70 -5.18
CA SER A 238 -14.40 18.96 -3.94
C SER A 238 -13.32 17.90 -4.11
N LEU A 239 -13.32 17.20 -5.24
CA LEU A 239 -12.27 16.26 -5.65
C LEU A 239 -10.93 16.96 -5.77
N TRP A 240 -10.88 18.11 -6.46
CA TRP A 240 -9.63 18.83 -6.64
C TRP A 240 -9.04 19.28 -5.29
N LYS A 241 -9.87 19.82 -4.38
CA LYS A 241 -9.45 20.12 -3.00
C LYS A 241 -8.95 18.89 -2.25
N PHE A 242 -9.57 17.72 -2.46
CA PHE A 242 -9.10 16.48 -1.88
C PHE A 242 -7.69 16.15 -2.37
N ILE A 243 -7.44 16.24 -3.67
CA ILE A 243 -6.14 15.96 -4.29
C ILE A 243 -5.08 16.96 -3.81
N GLU A 244 -5.38 18.26 -3.80
CA GLU A 244 -4.46 19.30 -3.30
C GLU A 244 -4.08 19.06 -1.84
N ARG A 245 -5.06 18.71 -1.00
CA ARG A 245 -4.82 18.35 0.40
C ARG A 245 -3.98 17.07 0.52
N TRP A 246 -4.22 16.08 -0.34
CA TRP A 246 -3.44 14.86 -0.38
C TRP A 246 -1.99 15.15 -0.75
N LYS A 247 -1.74 15.98 -1.76
CA LYS A 247 -0.38 16.42 -2.15
C LYS A 247 0.31 17.16 -1.01
N LYS A 248 -0.37 18.14 -0.41
CA LYS A 248 0.16 18.96 0.68
C LYS A 248 0.53 18.14 1.93
N ASN A 249 -0.22 17.08 2.20
CA ASN A 249 -0.01 16.22 3.37
C ASN A 249 0.89 15.01 3.08
N TYR A 250 1.47 14.92 1.87
CA TYR A 250 2.38 13.84 1.53
C TYR A 250 3.53 13.79 2.54
N PRO A 251 3.76 12.66 3.25
CA PRO A 251 4.81 12.58 4.26
C PRO A 251 6.19 12.70 3.58
N THR A 252 6.92 13.77 3.88
CA THR A 252 8.28 14.01 3.37
C THR A 252 9.35 13.72 4.41
#